data_AF-A0A9P9IJD0-F1
#
_entry.id   AF-A0A9P9IJD0-F1
#
_cell.length_a   1.000
_cell.length_b   1.000
_cell.length_c   1.000
_cell.angle_alpha   90.00
_cell.angle_beta   90.00
_cell.angle_gamma   90.00
#
_symmetry.space_group_name_H-M   'P 1'
#
loop_
_entity.id
_entity.type
_entity.pdbx_description
1 polymer ?
#
loop_
_entity_poly.entity_id
_entity_poly.type
_entity_poly.pdbx_seq_one_letter_code
_entity_poly.pdbx_strand_id
1 'polypeptide(L)'
;MGGHAWPRLNTPRMSEDLYLKTRNQSFRILSRVFAHIAVPTEMPAKEDYGDIDFLVAEPLTSSSTNFDFNHHVCLLKKRFKKAYCRVGFHAKDIIFLAIPAPGRENDFYIQIDIKICRKPEFFAWEHFRHNYASAAKILGSMAKPLGLTIDDDGLWIRVDGLDKVDLGRSMVWLSKEPRDFLRIAGLDQKILKKEFKTKQELFEHLASTWLFHPGHFAERLKDENFVKHLTDRSAPFVDFVKKWIPEHYPEYKVSDRETSDVQDWYKATRDLVKERVFTLFPAAAKEYYTKLNSFNLEVEEQRLRDLIRAAIPIGHESFTQDIKQPLIIIKALPSNVVPQISMEMLNSGIGGLPPLITSPLTPPGSSSGNPSPGSSDSTSSLAPSPSPLSLSSPTSGPLTTFPNPTPADAPLLLDALPRTPPVARPTRSQLPPHNMSIDAKMHCIGRWTGFTPSGKPYILLEPRDKAEYTTFKWLDGEATDEVLEKWASEMWWVIWARQVHISYVGRWKRTFEKEDKAIEK
;
A
#
# COMPACT_ATOMS: atom_id res chain seq x y z
N MET A 1 5.18 28.33 -9.14
CA MET A 1 5.34 29.63 -9.84
C MET A 1 6.39 30.41 -9.06
N GLY A 2 7.33 31.06 -9.74
CA GLY A 2 8.53 31.60 -9.09
C GLY A 2 9.26 32.63 -9.96
N GLY A 3 9.63 33.76 -9.35
CA GLY A 3 10.03 35.00 -10.01
C GLY A 3 11.41 35.07 -10.68
N HIS A 4 12.03 33.95 -11.05
CA HIS A 4 13.34 33.92 -11.73
C HIS A 4 13.33 33.07 -13.00
N ALA A 5 12.25 33.16 -13.78
CA ALA A 5 12.17 32.42 -15.04
C ALA A 5 13.05 33.02 -16.15
N TRP A 6 13.57 34.25 -16.00
CA TRP A 6 14.28 34.95 -17.08
C TRP A 6 15.58 35.63 -16.60
N PRO A 7 16.66 34.87 -16.32
CA PRO A 7 17.89 35.44 -15.74
C PRO A 7 18.64 36.42 -16.66
N ARG A 8 18.31 36.45 -17.96
CA ARG A 8 18.95 37.34 -18.95
C ARG A 8 18.06 38.51 -19.38
N LEU A 9 16.86 38.65 -18.82
CA LEU A 9 15.95 39.76 -19.12
C LEU A 9 15.81 40.65 -17.89
N ASN A 10 15.76 41.96 -18.10
CA ASN A 10 15.45 42.92 -17.04
C ASN A 10 13.96 42.75 -16.65
N THR A 11 13.71 42.14 -15.50
CA THR A 11 12.38 41.84 -14.94
C THR A 11 12.26 42.39 -13.51
N PRO A 12 12.25 43.72 -13.33
CA PRO A 12 12.22 44.34 -12.01
C PRO A 12 10.87 44.13 -11.30
N ARG A 13 10.84 44.35 -9.99
CA ARG A 13 9.60 44.42 -9.22
C ARG A 13 8.70 45.55 -9.74
N MET A 14 7.39 45.33 -9.71
CA MET A 14 6.36 46.21 -10.26
C MET A 14 5.53 46.88 -9.14
N SER A 15 5.05 48.09 -9.40
CA SER A 15 4.01 48.73 -8.59
C SER A 15 2.66 48.03 -8.76
N GLU A 16 1.75 48.24 -7.81
CA GLU A 16 0.38 47.70 -7.87
C GLU A 16 -0.36 48.14 -9.15
N ASP A 17 -0.28 49.42 -9.52
CA ASP A 17 -0.93 49.93 -10.75
C ASP A 17 -0.45 49.18 -12.01
N LEU A 18 0.87 48.98 -12.13
CA LEU A 18 1.45 48.27 -13.27
C LEU A 18 1.07 46.79 -13.24
N TYR A 19 1.07 46.17 -12.06
CA TYR A 19 0.62 44.78 -11.87
C TYR A 19 -0.84 44.62 -12.30
N LEU A 20 -1.76 45.46 -11.80
CA LEU A 20 -3.19 45.39 -12.11
C LEU A 20 -3.45 45.62 -13.59
N LYS A 21 -2.80 46.62 -14.20
CA LYS A 21 -2.89 46.90 -15.64
C LYS A 21 -2.47 45.69 -16.47
N THR A 22 -1.29 45.14 -16.15
CA THR A 22 -0.73 44.00 -16.87
C THR A 22 -1.53 42.73 -16.67
N ARG A 23 -1.97 42.45 -15.43
CA ARG A 23 -2.84 41.32 -15.09
C ARG A 23 -4.13 41.38 -15.89
N ASN A 24 -4.81 42.53 -15.91
CA ASN A 24 -6.09 42.67 -16.63
C ASN A 24 -5.92 42.52 -18.15
N GLN A 25 -4.83 43.05 -18.72
CA GLN A 25 -4.51 42.86 -20.13
C GLN A 25 -4.25 41.38 -20.45
N SER A 26 -3.43 40.71 -19.64
CA SER A 26 -3.08 39.30 -19.80
C SER A 26 -4.30 38.40 -19.64
N PHE A 27 -5.17 38.67 -18.66
CA PHE A 27 -6.42 37.95 -18.47
C PHE A 27 -7.30 37.98 -19.73
N ARG A 28 -7.48 39.16 -20.35
CA ARG A 28 -8.26 39.32 -21.61
C ARG A 28 -7.66 38.56 -22.79
N ILE A 29 -6.35 38.40 -22.82
CA ILE A 29 -5.67 37.63 -23.88
C ILE A 29 -5.86 36.14 -23.63
N LEU A 30 -5.62 35.70 -22.40
CA LEU A 30 -5.76 34.30 -22.00
C LEU A 30 -7.20 33.80 -22.12
N SER A 31 -8.21 34.64 -21.87
CA SER A 31 -9.64 34.28 -21.98
C SER A 31 -10.09 33.98 -23.41
N ARG A 32 -9.23 34.20 -24.40
CA ARG A 32 -9.43 33.81 -25.80
C ARG A 32 -8.70 32.53 -26.16
N VAL A 33 -7.98 31.93 -25.20
CA VAL A 33 -7.18 30.71 -25.37
C VAL A 33 -7.68 29.60 -24.45
N PHE A 34 -8.14 29.93 -23.24
CA PHE A 34 -8.58 28.97 -22.22
C PHE A 34 -10.01 29.27 -21.76
N ALA A 35 -10.79 28.22 -21.48
CA ALA A 35 -12.14 28.34 -20.94
C ALA A 35 -12.12 28.69 -19.44
N HIS A 36 -11.17 28.13 -18.69
CA HIS A 36 -11.02 28.38 -17.26
C HIS A 36 -9.76 29.19 -16.98
N ILE A 37 -9.92 30.30 -16.26
CA ILE A 37 -8.82 31.20 -15.89
C ILE A 37 -9.07 31.76 -14.50
N ALA A 38 -8.04 31.69 -13.67
CA ALA A 38 -8.03 32.31 -12.36
C ALA A 38 -6.67 32.94 -12.11
N VAL A 39 -6.68 34.05 -11.38
CA VAL A 39 -5.49 34.63 -10.78
C VAL A 39 -5.53 34.25 -9.30
N PRO A 40 -4.62 33.39 -8.81
CA PRO A 40 -4.51 33.09 -7.40
C PRO A 40 -4.38 34.38 -6.59
N THR A 41 -4.99 34.39 -5.41
CA THR A 41 -4.99 35.57 -4.56
C THR A 41 -3.59 35.81 -4.03
N GLU A 42 -3.07 37.02 -4.17
CA GLU A 42 -1.77 37.41 -3.62
C GLU A 42 -1.83 37.52 -2.09
N MET A 43 -0.67 37.60 -1.46
CA MET A 43 -0.60 37.98 -0.05
C MET A 43 -1.15 39.41 0.16
N PRO A 44 -1.95 39.67 1.20
CA PRO A 44 -2.44 41.01 1.46
C PRO A 44 -1.30 41.98 1.82
N ALA A 45 -1.50 43.27 1.53
CA ALA A 45 -0.54 44.35 1.80
C ALA A 45 0.85 44.16 1.15
N LYS A 46 0.91 43.52 -0.01
CA LYS A 46 2.14 43.39 -0.80
C LYS A 46 2.47 44.76 -1.43
N GLU A 47 3.66 45.29 -1.16
CA GLU A 47 4.07 46.61 -1.67
C GLU A 47 4.52 46.56 -3.14
N ASP A 48 5.01 45.41 -3.61
CA ASP A 48 5.50 45.22 -4.96
C ASP A 48 5.29 43.78 -5.48
N TYR A 49 5.42 43.59 -6.80
CA TYR A 49 5.12 42.32 -7.47
C TYR A 49 6.25 41.90 -8.41
N GLY A 50 6.70 40.65 -8.35
CA GLY A 50 7.77 40.15 -9.23
C GLY A 50 7.24 39.54 -10.52
N ASP A 51 6.11 38.86 -10.43
CA ASP A 51 5.47 38.09 -11.46
C ASP A 51 3.94 38.20 -11.35
N ILE A 52 3.25 37.70 -12.37
CA ILE A 52 1.80 37.54 -12.38
C ILE A 52 1.47 36.09 -12.62
N ASP A 53 0.82 35.47 -11.65
CA ASP A 53 0.43 34.07 -11.68
C ASP A 53 -0.96 33.88 -12.30
N PHE A 54 -1.08 32.97 -13.27
CA PHE A 54 -2.35 32.50 -13.81
C PHE A 54 -2.45 31.00 -13.65
N LEU A 55 -3.62 30.55 -13.20
CA LEU A 55 -4.07 29.17 -13.33
C LEU A 55 -5.04 29.09 -14.50
N VAL A 56 -4.79 28.19 -15.45
CA VAL A 56 -5.65 28.00 -16.62
C VAL A 56 -5.97 26.52 -16.85
N ALA A 57 -7.14 26.23 -17.42
CA ALA A 57 -7.53 24.90 -17.86
C ALA A 57 -8.38 24.98 -19.14
N GLU A 58 -8.49 23.84 -19.81
CA GLU A 58 -9.36 23.61 -20.98
C GLU A 58 -9.12 24.60 -22.13
N PRO A 59 -8.14 24.33 -23.01
CA PRO A 59 -7.86 25.20 -24.14
C PRO A 59 -8.99 25.17 -25.18
N LEU A 60 -9.41 26.35 -25.63
CA LEU A 60 -10.55 26.52 -26.54
C LEU A 60 -10.33 25.91 -27.93
N THR A 61 -9.08 25.70 -28.33
CA THR A 61 -8.71 25.22 -29.68
C THR A 61 -8.21 23.79 -29.70
N SER A 62 -8.20 23.08 -28.57
CA SER A 62 -7.67 21.71 -28.49
C SER A 62 -8.80 20.72 -28.25
N SER A 63 -9.05 19.85 -29.24
CA SER A 63 -9.94 18.69 -29.09
C SER A 63 -9.21 17.45 -28.57
N SER A 64 -7.91 17.56 -28.29
CA SER A 64 -7.07 16.45 -27.83
C SER A 64 -7.15 16.32 -26.31
N THR A 65 -7.08 15.08 -25.82
CA THR A 65 -6.98 14.77 -24.39
C THR A 65 -5.64 15.19 -23.78
N ASN A 66 -4.61 15.44 -24.60
CA ASN A 66 -3.28 15.84 -24.16
C ASN A 66 -2.96 17.30 -24.51
N PHE A 67 -2.50 18.06 -23.51
CA PHE A 67 -2.11 19.45 -23.67
C PHE A 67 -0.79 19.58 -24.48
N ASP A 68 -0.88 20.14 -25.69
CA ASP A 68 0.28 20.42 -26.53
C ASP A 68 0.97 21.75 -26.10
N PHE A 69 2.01 21.63 -25.29
CA PHE A 69 2.78 22.78 -24.82
C PHE A 69 3.44 23.58 -25.96
N ASN A 70 3.95 22.93 -27.00
CA ASN A 70 4.67 23.63 -28.07
C ASN A 70 3.71 24.48 -28.90
N HIS A 71 2.53 23.92 -29.22
CA HIS A 71 1.46 24.67 -29.88
C HIS A 71 1.07 25.90 -29.05
N HIS A 72 0.81 25.73 -27.75
CA HIS A 72 0.36 26.82 -26.89
C HIS A 72 1.45 27.88 -26.66
N VAL A 73 2.72 27.51 -26.56
CA VAL A 73 3.84 28.46 -26.52
C VAL A 73 3.85 29.33 -27.79
N CYS A 74 3.73 28.72 -28.98
CA CYS A 74 3.66 29.45 -30.25
C CYS A 74 2.44 30.37 -30.32
N LEU A 75 1.27 29.88 -29.92
CA LEU A 75 0.02 30.63 -29.90
C LEU A 75 0.11 31.84 -28.96
N LEU A 76 0.56 31.63 -27.71
CA LEU A 76 0.69 32.69 -26.72
C LEU A 76 1.73 33.73 -27.15
N LYS A 77 2.88 33.30 -27.69
CA LYS A 77 3.89 34.21 -28.23
C LYS A 77 3.32 35.11 -29.33
N LYS A 78 2.49 34.56 -30.22
CA LYS A 78 1.80 35.34 -31.28
C LYS A 78 0.78 36.33 -30.70
N ARG A 79 0.00 35.91 -29.69
CA ARG A 79 -1.06 36.74 -29.08
C ARG A 79 -0.52 37.89 -28.25
N PHE A 80 0.54 37.66 -27.47
CA PHE A 80 1.11 38.66 -26.58
C PHE A 80 2.02 39.68 -27.27
N LYS A 81 2.51 39.39 -28.49
CA LYS A 81 3.38 40.25 -29.33
C LYS A 81 4.71 40.64 -28.64
N LYS A 82 5.85 40.41 -29.29
CA LYS A 82 7.19 40.68 -28.73
C LYS A 82 7.49 39.99 -27.38
N ALA A 83 6.69 39.00 -27.00
CA ALA A 83 6.90 38.23 -25.78
C ALA A 83 7.99 37.17 -25.96
N TYR A 84 8.76 36.93 -24.91
CA TYR A 84 9.47 35.67 -24.74
C TYR A 84 8.52 34.66 -24.09
N CYS A 85 8.55 33.41 -24.54
CA CYS A 85 7.65 32.35 -24.06
C CYS A 85 8.40 31.03 -24.05
N ARG A 86 8.33 30.28 -22.94
CA ARG A 86 8.92 28.93 -22.82
C ARG A 86 8.20 28.07 -21.81
N VAL A 87 8.31 26.76 -21.93
CA VAL A 87 7.88 25.82 -20.89
C VAL A 87 8.92 25.79 -19.78
N GLY A 88 8.49 25.63 -18.53
CA GLY A 88 9.39 25.41 -17.40
C GLY A 88 10.15 24.10 -17.50
N PHE A 89 11.46 24.16 -17.24
CA PHE A 89 12.31 22.96 -17.29
C PHE A 89 12.01 22.01 -16.11
N HIS A 90 11.94 22.56 -14.89
CA HIS A 90 11.59 21.82 -13.68
C HIS A 90 10.09 21.89 -13.33
N ALA A 91 9.35 22.81 -13.95
CA ALA A 91 7.90 22.97 -13.79
C ALA A 91 7.23 22.74 -15.13
N LYS A 92 7.10 21.46 -15.52
CA LYS A 92 6.62 21.04 -16.85
C LYS A 92 5.14 21.37 -17.10
N ASP A 93 4.42 21.78 -16.06
CA ASP A 93 3.04 22.26 -16.09
C ASP A 93 2.93 23.80 -16.16
N ILE A 94 4.05 24.51 -16.23
CA ILE A 94 4.07 25.98 -16.24
C ILE A 94 4.65 26.50 -17.56
N ILE A 95 3.95 27.44 -18.19
CA ILE A 95 4.47 28.26 -19.29
C ILE A 95 4.88 29.62 -18.71
N PHE A 96 6.16 29.95 -18.89
CA PHE A 96 6.71 31.25 -18.52
C PHE A 96 6.66 32.20 -19.71
N LEU A 97 6.16 33.41 -19.47
CA LEU A 97 6.16 34.53 -20.40
C LEU A 97 7.00 35.67 -19.83
N ALA A 98 7.67 36.42 -20.70
CA ALA A 98 8.17 37.76 -20.41
C ALA A 98 7.62 38.70 -21.47
N ILE A 99 6.77 39.64 -21.06
CA ILE A 99 6.12 40.60 -21.96
C ILE A 99 6.66 42.01 -21.73
N PRO A 100 6.79 42.86 -22.76
CA PRO A 100 7.17 44.25 -22.56
C PRO A 100 6.20 44.96 -21.60
N ALA A 101 6.72 45.78 -20.69
CA ALA A 101 5.89 46.51 -19.74
C ALA A 101 4.94 47.50 -20.45
N PRO A 102 3.61 47.47 -20.20
CA PRO A 102 2.65 48.32 -20.90
C PRO A 102 2.88 49.83 -20.68
N GLY A 103 3.24 50.56 -21.74
CA GLY A 103 3.64 51.98 -21.71
C GLY A 103 5.12 52.22 -21.39
N ARG A 104 5.91 51.15 -21.26
CA ARG A 104 7.36 51.13 -21.01
C ARG A 104 8.01 50.01 -21.81
N GLU A 105 7.55 49.80 -23.04
CA GLU A 105 7.85 48.60 -23.83
C GLU A 105 9.34 48.44 -24.19
N ASN A 106 10.13 49.51 -24.08
CA ASN A 106 11.57 49.50 -24.35
C ASN A 106 12.42 49.45 -23.07
N ASP A 107 11.82 49.50 -21.88
CA ASP A 107 12.55 49.69 -20.62
C ASP A 107 12.83 48.34 -19.93
N PHE A 108 11.80 47.51 -19.78
CA PHE A 108 11.88 46.22 -19.10
C PHE A 108 10.72 45.29 -19.45
N TYR A 109 10.82 44.04 -18.98
CA TYR A 109 9.83 43.00 -19.17
C TYR A 109 9.12 42.66 -17.85
N ILE A 110 7.89 42.16 -17.97
CA ILE A 110 7.08 41.64 -16.87
C ILE A 110 6.95 40.13 -17.03
N GLN A 111 7.30 39.38 -15.97
CA GLN A 111 7.13 37.95 -15.94
C GLN A 111 5.66 37.57 -15.70
N ILE A 112 5.16 36.61 -16.48
CA ILE A 112 3.85 35.99 -16.28
C ILE A 112 4.06 34.47 -16.23
N ASP A 113 3.56 33.85 -15.16
CA ASP A 113 3.61 32.41 -14.94
C ASP A 113 2.22 31.84 -15.23
N ILE A 114 2.10 30.98 -16.23
CA ILE A 114 0.83 30.32 -16.58
C ILE A 114 0.93 28.85 -16.18
N LYS A 115 0.32 28.49 -15.05
CA LYS A 115 0.17 27.10 -14.62
C LYS A 115 -1.02 26.45 -15.32
N ILE A 116 -0.78 25.33 -15.97
CA ILE A 116 -1.79 24.52 -16.68
C ILE A 116 -2.36 23.47 -15.74
N CYS A 117 -3.62 23.63 -15.36
CA CYS A 117 -4.40 22.58 -14.72
C CYS A 117 -4.90 21.63 -15.81
N ARG A 118 -4.35 20.42 -15.84
CA ARG A 118 -4.60 19.43 -16.91
C ARG A 118 -5.99 18.83 -16.87
N LYS A 119 -6.59 18.82 -15.68
CA LYS A 119 -7.89 18.22 -15.37
C LYS A 119 -8.80 19.35 -14.90
N PRO A 120 -9.70 19.86 -15.75
CA PRO A 120 -10.58 20.99 -15.39
C PRO A 120 -11.35 20.77 -14.08
N GLU A 121 -11.71 19.52 -13.79
CA GLU A 121 -12.35 19.12 -12.54
C GLU A 121 -11.47 19.36 -11.28
N PHE A 122 -10.16 19.59 -11.44
CA PHE A 122 -9.21 19.89 -10.35
C PHE A 122 -8.97 21.39 -10.17
N PHE A 123 -9.55 22.23 -11.03
CA PHE A 123 -9.24 23.65 -11.12
C PHE A 123 -9.52 24.41 -9.82
N ALA A 124 -10.65 24.13 -9.16
CA ALA A 124 -11.02 24.77 -7.89
C ALA A 124 -10.03 24.42 -6.77
N TRP A 125 -9.60 23.16 -6.70
CA TRP A 125 -8.62 22.68 -5.74
C TRP A 125 -7.24 23.31 -5.97
N GLU A 126 -6.77 23.31 -7.22
CA GLU A 126 -5.51 23.95 -7.55
C GLU A 126 -5.54 25.46 -7.24
N HIS A 127 -6.63 26.16 -7.57
CA HIS A 127 -6.78 27.57 -7.24
C HIS A 127 -6.72 27.81 -5.73
N PHE A 128 -7.42 27.00 -4.93
CA PHE A 128 -7.36 27.06 -3.47
C PHE A 128 -5.93 26.89 -2.95
N ARG A 129 -5.17 25.91 -3.47
CA ARG A 129 -3.80 25.68 -2.98
C ARG A 129 -2.81 26.79 -3.30
N HIS A 130 -3.06 27.54 -4.38
CA HIS A 130 -2.21 28.67 -4.78
C HIS A 130 -2.68 30.00 -4.17
N ASN A 131 -3.89 30.08 -3.61
CA ASN A 131 -4.35 31.28 -2.91
C ASN A 131 -3.44 31.63 -1.74
N TYR A 132 -3.17 32.93 -1.62
CA TYR A 132 -2.32 33.55 -0.61
C TYR A 132 -0.90 32.99 -0.57
N ALA A 133 -0.42 32.42 -1.67
CA ALA A 133 0.91 31.81 -1.89
C ALA A 133 1.33 30.64 -0.97
N SER A 134 1.02 30.72 0.32
CA SER A 134 1.52 29.86 1.39
C SER A 134 0.40 29.31 2.28
N ALA A 135 -0.83 29.84 2.21
CA ALA A 135 -1.89 29.48 3.15
C ALA A 135 -2.18 27.97 3.17
N ALA A 136 -2.38 27.35 2.01
CA ALA A 136 -2.58 25.90 1.94
C ALA A 136 -1.34 25.09 2.41
N LYS A 137 -0.12 25.63 2.25
CA LYS A 137 1.11 25.00 2.76
C LYS A 137 1.21 25.09 4.29
N ILE A 138 0.78 26.21 4.87
CA ILE A 138 0.69 26.40 6.33
C ILE A 138 -0.36 25.45 6.90
N LEU A 139 -1.58 25.44 6.32
CA LEU A 139 -2.66 24.51 6.70
C LEU A 139 -2.23 23.05 6.58
N GLY A 140 -1.60 22.68 5.46
CA GLY A 140 -1.06 21.35 5.25
C GLY A 140 0.03 20.98 6.25
N SER A 141 0.88 21.93 6.66
CA SER A 141 1.88 21.71 7.72
C SER A 141 1.23 21.29 9.04
N MET A 142 0.20 22.02 9.45
CA MET A 142 -0.52 21.80 10.71
C MET A 142 -1.34 20.51 10.67
N ALA A 143 -2.01 20.26 9.54
CA ALA A 143 -2.88 19.10 9.37
C ALA A 143 -2.12 17.78 9.23
N LYS A 144 -0.87 17.82 8.74
CA LYS A 144 -0.03 16.63 8.51
C LYS A 144 0.08 15.76 9.76
N PRO A 145 0.70 16.17 10.89
CA PRO A 145 0.87 15.30 12.06
C PRO A 145 -0.46 14.72 12.58
N LEU A 146 -1.57 15.42 12.35
CA LEU A 146 -2.93 15.04 12.75
C LEU A 146 -3.60 14.02 11.81
N GLY A 147 -2.85 13.46 10.87
CA GLY A 147 -3.33 12.39 9.99
C GLY A 147 -4.04 12.86 8.73
N LEU A 148 -3.92 14.12 8.35
CA LEU A 148 -4.46 14.63 7.08
C LEU A 148 -3.35 14.95 6.08
N THR A 149 -3.61 14.76 4.80
CA THR A 149 -2.73 15.23 3.72
C THR A 149 -3.53 16.06 2.74
N ILE A 150 -2.97 17.21 2.36
CA ILE A 150 -3.43 18.04 1.24
C ILE A 150 -2.31 18.04 0.22
N ASP A 151 -2.57 17.55 -0.98
CA ASP A 151 -1.61 17.51 -2.08
C ASP A 151 -2.24 17.96 -3.40
N ASP A 152 -1.58 17.67 -4.52
CA ASP A 152 -2.05 18.02 -5.86
C ASP A 152 -3.33 17.25 -6.24
N ASP A 153 -3.51 16.07 -5.66
CA ASP A 153 -4.59 15.14 -6.00
C ASP A 153 -5.83 15.31 -5.12
N GLY A 154 -5.68 15.78 -3.88
CA GLY A 154 -6.82 16.12 -3.05
C GLY A 154 -6.52 16.15 -1.55
N LEU A 155 -7.59 15.92 -0.79
CA LEU A 155 -7.58 15.74 0.64
C LEU A 155 -7.64 14.25 0.98
N TRP A 156 -6.80 13.83 1.91
CA TRP A 156 -6.67 12.44 2.35
C TRP A 156 -6.65 12.35 3.87
N ILE A 157 -7.19 11.26 4.41
CA ILE A 157 -6.89 10.81 5.78
C ILE A 157 -5.84 9.69 5.72
N ARG A 158 -4.94 9.68 6.70
CA ARG A 158 -3.84 8.73 6.79
C ARG A 158 -4.12 7.69 7.87
N VAL A 159 -4.00 6.42 7.50
CA VAL A 159 -4.05 5.29 8.44
C VAL A 159 -2.92 5.43 9.45
N ASP A 160 -3.29 5.47 10.74
CA ASP A 160 -2.33 5.65 11.83
C ASP A 160 -1.39 4.44 11.93
N GLY A 161 -0.12 4.70 12.25
CA GLY A 161 0.96 3.71 12.19
C GLY A 161 1.45 3.43 10.77
N LEU A 162 0.54 3.09 9.85
CA LEU A 162 0.90 2.78 8.45
C LEU A 162 1.55 3.98 7.75
N ASP A 163 1.15 5.21 8.09
CA ASP A 163 1.73 6.44 7.51
C ASP A 163 3.20 6.69 7.88
N LYS A 164 3.72 6.02 8.91
CA LYS A 164 5.15 6.04 9.29
C LYS A 164 5.98 5.02 8.51
N VAL A 165 5.34 3.96 8.00
CA VAL A 165 5.99 2.85 7.28
C VAL A 165 5.87 3.03 5.77
N ASP A 166 4.65 3.28 5.28
CA ASP A 166 4.35 3.50 3.88
C ASP A 166 3.28 4.59 3.74
N LEU A 167 3.74 5.81 3.47
CA LEU A 167 2.87 6.96 3.30
C LEU A 167 1.86 6.73 2.16
N GLY A 168 2.26 6.11 1.04
CA GLY A 168 1.40 5.89 -0.11
C GLY A 168 0.23 4.96 0.21
N ARG A 169 0.52 3.81 0.83
CA ARG A 169 -0.50 2.84 1.25
C ARG A 169 -1.41 3.38 2.35
N SER A 170 -0.92 4.31 3.18
CA SER A 170 -1.68 4.89 4.28
C SER A 170 -2.81 5.84 3.86
N MET A 171 -2.76 6.41 2.65
CA MET A 171 -3.70 7.46 2.26
C MET A 171 -5.05 6.87 1.84
N VAL A 172 -6.13 7.39 2.43
CA VAL A 172 -7.52 7.14 2.05
C VAL A 172 -8.10 8.45 1.54
N TRP A 173 -8.64 8.40 0.32
CA TRP A 173 -9.15 9.58 -0.35
C TRP A 173 -10.41 10.11 0.34
N LEU A 174 -10.53 11.43 0.48
CA LEU A 174 -11.69 12.08 1.09
C LEU A 174 -12.46 12.94 0.11
N SER A 175 -11.80 13.96 -0.43
CA SER A 175 -12.45 14.98 -1.25
C SER A 175 -11.41 15.74 -2.05
N LYS A 176 -11.87 16.43 -3.09
CA LYS A 176 -11.10 17.43 -3.80
C LYS A 176 -11.73 18.82 -3.72
N GLU A 177 -12.69 18.99 -2.82
CA GLU A 177 -13.42 20.23 -2.69
C GLU A 177 -12.85 21.10 -1.56
N PRO A 178 -12.36 22.33 -1.82
CA PRO A 178 -11.72 23.16 -0.80
C PRO A 178 -12.58 23.37 0.46
N ARG A 179 -13.90 23.46 0.27
CA ARG A 179 -14.88 23.65 1.34
C ARG A 179 -14.90 22.49 2.34
N ASP A 180 -14.59 21.29 1.89
CA ASP A 180 -14.58 20.10 2.75
C ASP A 180 -13.38 20.12 3.69
N PHE A 181 -12.20 20.50 3.19
CA PHE A 181 -11.05 20.70 4.04
C PHE A 181 -11.31 21.80 5.08
N LEU A 182 -11.88 22.94 4.66
CA LEU A 182 -12.20 24.03 5.59
C LEU A 182 -13.21 23.60 6.67
N ARG A 183 -14.20 22.78 6.31
CA ARG A 183 -15.17 22.21 7.26
C ARG A 183 -14.50 21.28 8.27
N ILE A 184 -13.55 20.46 7.85
CA ILE A 184 -12.74 19.63 8.76
C ILE A 184 -11.90 20.52 9.66
N ALA A 185 -11.19 21.51 9.11
CA ALA A 185 -10.34 22.45 9.84
C ALA A 185 -11.11 23.43 10.74
N GLY A 186 -12.44 23.50 10.64
CA GLY A 186 -13.26 24.46 11.38
C GLY A 186 -13.06 25.91 10.92
N LEU A 187 -12.61 26.11 9.69
CA LEU A 187 -12.42 27.43 9.08
C LEU A 187 -13.65 27.83 8.26
N ASP A 188 -13.95 29.13 8.25
CA ASP A 188 -14.94 29.70 7.36
C ASP A 188 -14.43 29.79 5.90
N GLN A 189 -15.26 30.34 5.00
CA GLN A 189 -14.93 30.43 3.59
C GLN A 189 -14.19 31.73 3.19
N LYS A 190 -13.74 32.57 4.14
CA LYS A 190 -13.04 33.84 3.84
C LYS A 190 -11.84 33.64 2.93
N ILE A 191 -11.09 32.57 3.16
CA ILE A 191 -9.93 32.18 2.33
C ILE A 191 -10.29 31.87 0.88
N LEU A 192 -11.54 31.48 0.59
CA LEU A 192 -12.04 31.27 -0.77
C LEU A 192 -12.58 32.58 -1.38
N LYS A 193 -13.09 33.48 -0.54
CA LYS A 193 -13.76 34.73 -0.96
C LYS A 193 -12.82 35.93 -1.16
N LYS A 194 -11.53 35.77 -0.85
CA LYS A 194 -10.50 36.81 -1.04
C LYS A 194 -10.65 38.03 -0.12
N GLU A 195 -11.08 37.82 1.12
CA GLU A 195 -11.58 38.91 2.00
C GLU A 195 -10.55 39.51 2.98
N PHE A 196 -9.30 39.01 3.04
CA PHE A 196 -8.27 39.54 3.95
C PHE A 196 -7.62 40.83 3.43
N LYS A 197 -7.56 41.86 4.28
CA LYS A 197 -6.93 43.15 3.97
C LYS A 197 -5.47 43.19 4.37
N THR A 198 -5.10 42.49 5.43
CA THR A 198 -3.73 42.49 5.97
C THR A 198 -3.17 41.07 6.10
N LYS A 199 -1.84 40.96 6.10
CA LYS A 199 -1.13 39.71 6.40
C LYS A 199 -1.51 39.18 7.80
N GLN A 200 -1.71 40.09 8.75
CA GLN A 200 -2.13 39.81 10.11
C GLN A 200 -3.49 39.10 10.16
N GLU A 201 -4.52 39.67 9.52
CA GLU A 201 -5.86 39.07 9.48
C GLU A 201 -5.85 37.65 8.88
N LEU A 202 -5.03 37.43 7.83
CA LEU A 202 -4.86 36.11 7.24
C LEU A 202 -4.23 35.14 8.25
N PHE A 203 -3.15 35.53 8.93
CA PHE A 203 -2.47 34.65 9.90
C PHE A 203 -3.34 34.34 11.12
N GLU A 204 -4.07 35.31 11.65
CA GLU A 204 -5.07 35.10 12.70
C GLU A 204 -6.14 34.09 12.25
N HIS A 205 -6.64 34.23 11.03
CA HIS A 205 -7.59 33.27 10.48
C HIS A 205 -6.99 31.87 10.34
N LEU A 206 -5.75 31.74 9.84
CA LEU A 206 -5.07 30.45 9.73
C LEU A 206 -4.83 29.80 11.10
N ALA A 207 -4.52 30.58 12.13
CA ALA A 207 -4.32 30.11 13.49
C ALA A 207 -5.65 29.84 14.25
N SER A 208 -6.80 30.33 13.75
CA SER A 208 -8.11 30.10 14.36
C SER A 208 -8.65 28.68 14.17
N THR A 209 -8.01 27.87 13.32
CA THR A 209 -8.34 26.45 13.19
C THR A 209 -8.03 25.69 14.47
N TRP A 210 -8.90 24.75 14.85
CA TRP A 210 -8.63 23.83 15.96
C TRP A 210 -7.50 22.83 15.67
N LEU A 211 -6.99 22.81 14.43
CA LEU A 211 -5.81 22.05 14.02
C LEU A 211 -4.49 22.79 14.32
N PHE A 212 -4.55 24.02 14.84
CA PHE A 212 -3.37 24.82 15.16
C PHE A 212 -2.92 24.58 16.60
N HIS A 213 -1.62 24.40 16.77
CA HIS A 213 -0.95 24.43 18.06
C HIS A 213 0.43 25.08 17.87
N PRO A 214 0.78 26.15 18.59
CA PRO A 214 2.05 26.85 18.38
C PRO A 214 3.26 25.93 18.66
N GLY A 215 3.17 25.07 19.69
CA GLY A 215 4.18 24.06 20.00
C GLY A 215 4.51 23.09 18.84
N HIS A 216 3.61 22.90 17.86
CA HIS A 216 3.94 22.14 16.64
C HIS A 216 5.14 22.74 15.91
N PHE A 217 5.13 24.07 15.73
CA PHE A 217 6.19 24.76 15.01
C PHE A 217 7.48 24.85 15.83
N ALA A 218 7.38 24.94 17.17
CA ALA A 218 8.54 24.81 18.05
C ALA A 218 9.24 23.45 17.85
N GLU A 219 8.48 22.36 17.83
CA GLU A 219 9.04 21.02 17.62
C GLU A 219 9.66 20.87 16.23
N ARG A 220 8.99 21.40 15.19
CA ARG A 220 9.55 21.40 13.84
C ARG A 220 10.85 22.18 13.73
N LEU A 221 10.98 23.29 14.46
CA LEU A 221 12.21 24.11 14.45
C LEU A 221 13.39 23.42 15.15
N LYS A 222 13.18 22.34 15.90
CA LYS A 222 14.27 21.49 16.42
C LYS A 222 14.85 20.55 15.35
N ASP A 223 14.10 20.24 14.29
CA ASP A 223 14.55 19.40 13.19
C ASP A 223 15.45 20.22 12.23
N GLU A 224 16.74 19.88 12.20
CA GLU A 224 17.74 20.53 11.34
C GLU A 224 17.37 20.47 9.85
N ASN A 225 16.77 19.37 9.39
CA ASN A 225 16.35 19.25 7.98
C ASN A 225 15.20 20.20 7.68
N PHE A 226 14.25 20.34 8.61
CA PHE A 226 13.18 21.32 8.46
C PHE A 226 13.75 22.74 8.41
N VAL A 227 14.66 23.10 9.31
CA VAL A 227 15.28 24.42 9.36
C VAL A 227 16.06 24.73 8.09
N LYS A 228 16.83 23.76 7.58
CA LYS A 228 17.58 23.87 6.33
C LYS A 228 16.67 24.16 5.14
N HIS A 229 15.51 23.50 5.07
CA HIS A 229 14.54 23.69 3.99
C HIS A 229 13.55 24.83 4.23
N LEU A 230 13.63 25.51 5.38
CA LEU A 230 12.76 26.63 5.68
C LEU A 230 13.11 27.85 4.81
N THR A 231 14.38 28.03 4.45
CA THR A 231 14.83 29.09 3.52
C THR A 231 14.34 28.88 2.10
N ASP A 232 14.00 27.63 1.72
CA ASP A 232 13.41 27.30 0.43
C ASP A 232 11.90 27.62 0.38
N ARG A 233 11.30 27.97 1.53
CA ARG A 233 9.88 28.32 1.62
C ARG A 233 9.66 29.77 1.21
N SER A 234 8.44 30.06 0.80
CA SER A 234 7.99 31.41 0.51
C SER A 234 8.07 32.29 1.75
N ALA A 235 8.46 33.57 1.57
CA ALA A 235 8.61 34.52 2.67
C ALA A 235 7.40 34.56 3.63
N PRO A 236 6.12 34.51 3.19
CA PRO A 236 4.99 34.46 4.11
C PRO A 236 4.95 33.23 5.02
N PHE A 237 5.41 32.07 4.55
CA PHE A 237 5.51 30.87 5.39
C PHE A 237 6.58 31.08 6.48
N VAL A 238 7.73 31.63 6.09
CA VAL A 238 8.84 31.91 7.01
C VAL A 238 8.42 32.96 8.04
N ASP A 239 7.78 34.05 7.60
CA ASP A 239 7.24 35.10 8.46
C ASP A 239 6.24 34.53 9.47
N PHE A 240 5.32 33.67 9.03
CA PHE A 240 4.33 33.04 9.92
C PHE A 240 5.03 32.24 11.04
N VAL A 241 6.00 31.40 10.67
CA VAL A 241 6.67 30.49 11.61
C VAL A 241 7.67 31.20 12.52
N LYS A 242 8.54 32.05 11.97
CA LYS A 242 9.67 32.63 12.71
C LYS A 242 9.37 33.98 13.37
N LYS A 243 8.32 34.67 12.93
CA LYS A 243 8.00 36.01 13.42
C LYS A 243 6.62 36.06 14.05
N TRP A 244 5.58 35.77 13.28
CA TRP A 244 4.20 35.97 13.72
C TRP A 244 3.83 35.05 14.90
N ILE A 245 4.15 33.75 14.83
CA ILE A 245 3.84 32.82 15.93
C ILE A 245 4.54 33.25 17.23
N PRO A 246 5.88 33.45 17.29
CA PRO A 246 6.53 33.92 18.52
C PRO A 246 6.01 35.24 19.08
N GLU A 247 5.60 36.18 18.22
CA GLU A 247 5.04 37.47 18.63
C GLU A 247 3.65 37.32 19.30
N HIS A 248 2.84 36.35 18.87
CA HIS A 248 1.46 36.15 19.36
C HIS A 248 1.33 35.04 20.41
N TYR A 249 2.26 34.08 20.37
CA TYR A 249 2.34 32.93 21.26
C TYR A 249 3.78 32.84 21.80
N PRO A 250 4.14 33.69 22.78
CA PRO A 250 5.45 33.65 23.42
C PRO A 250 5.79 32.24 23.90
N GLU A 251 7.04 31.82 23.72
CA GLU A 251 7.51 30.44 24.00
C GLU A 251 6.73 29.33 23.25
N TYR A 252 5.96 29.69 22.22
CA TYR A 252 5.10 28.79 21.46
C TYR A 252 4.02 28.07 22.31
N LYS A 253 3.44 28.76 23.29
CA LYS A 253 2.36 28.25 24.15
C LYS A 253 1.03 28.96 23.88
N VAL A 254 -0.11 28.26 23.98
CA VAL A 254 -1.44 28.90 23.87
C VAL A 254 -1.81 29.59 25.18
N SER A 255 -1.38 29.06 26.32
CA SER A 255 -1.54 29.69 27.64
C SER A 255 -0.46 29.26 28.64
N ASP A 256 -0.21 30.06 29.67
CA ASP A 256 0.77 29.78 30.73
C ASP A 256 0.45 28.50 31.55
N ARG A 257 -0.77 27.98 31.44
CA ARG A 257 -1.25 26.78 32.16
C ARG A 257 -1.18 25.51 31.32
N GLU A 258 -0.79 25.62 30.06
CA GLU A 258 -0.74 24.50 29.13
C GLU A 258 0.53 23.69 29.37
N THR A 259 0.40 22.60 30.13
CA THR A 259 1.49 21.68 30.46
C THR A 259 1.53 20.43 29.59
N SER A 260 0.56 20.27 28.67
CA SER A 260 0.47 19.08 27.82
C SER A 260 1.57 19.06 26.76
N ASP A 261 2.25 17.93 26.66
CA ASP A 261 3.23 17.69 25.61
C ASP A 261 2.55 17.76 24.22
N VAL A 262 3.27 18.31 23.24
CA VAL A 262 2.78 18.43 21.86
C VAL A 262 2.49 17.05 21.25
N GLN A 263 3.17 15.99 21.71
CA GLN A 263 2.92 14.62 21.27
C GLN A 263 1.58 14.09 21.76
N ASP A 264 1.23 14.37 23.03
CA ASP A 264 -0.08 14.03 23.59
C ASP A 264 -1.19 14.79 22.84
N TRP A 265 -0.95 16.08 22.55
CA TRP A 265 -1.84 16.87 21.73
C TRP A 265 -2.03 16.30 20.32
N TYR A 266 -0.95 15.86 19.64
CA TYR A 266 -1.07 15.22 18.32
C TYR A 266 -1.93 13.97 18.38
N LYS A 267 -1.72 13.11 19.40
CA LYS A 267 -2.49 11.86 19.54
C LYS A 267 -3.97 12.15 19.77
N ALA A 268 -4.29 12.98 20.76
CA ALA A 268 -5.67 13.34 21.08
C ALA A 268 -6.37 14.04 19.89
N THR A 269 -5.69 15.00 19.26
CA THR A 269 -6.27 15.76 18.14
C THR A 269 -6.42 14.90 16.89
N ARG A 270 -5.50 13.96 16.62
CA ARG A 270 -5.62 13.01 15.51
C ARG A 270 -6.85 12.12 15.66
N ASP A 271 -7.17 11.67 16.89
CA ASP A 271 -8.38 10.90 17.13
C ASP A 271 -9.65 11.72 16.87
N LEU A 272 -9.68 12.99 17.31
CA LEU A 272 -10.79 13.91 17.00
C LEU A 272 -10.91 14.21 15.50
N VAL A 273 -9.78 14.34 14.79
CA VAL A 273 -9.77 14.54 13.33
C VAL A 273 -10.36 13.33 12.63
N LYS A 274 -9.95 12.12 13.03
CA LYS A 274 -10.47 10.86 12.50
C LYS A 274 -11.98 10.74 12.71
N GLU A 275 -12.47 11.04 13.93
CA GLU A 275 -13.90 11.05 14.22
C GLU A 275 -14.65 12.03 13.31
N ARG A 276 -14.20 13.30 13.27
CA ARG A 276 -14.82 14.34 12.44
C ARG A 276 -14.82 13.97 10.96
N VAL A 277 -13.73 13.40 10.45
CA VAL A 277 -13.63 12.92 9.06
C VAL A 277 -14.63 11.81 8.81
N PHE A 278 -14.74 10.81 9.69
CA PHE A 278 -15.69 9.70 9.48
C PHE A 278 -17.15 10.12 9.62
N THR A 279 -17.45 11.14 10.42
CA THR A 279 -18.78 11.77 10.43
C THR A 279 -19.09 12.42 9.08
N LEU A 280 -18.14 13.14 8.48
CA LEU A 280 -18.35 13.85 7.21
C LEU A 280 -18.24 12.93 5.98
N PHE A 281 -17.42 11.88 6.06
CA PHE A 281 -17.05 10.97 4.97
C PHE A 281 -17.16 9.50 5.44
N PRO A 282 -18.36 8.99 5.75
CA PRO A 282 -18.52 7.64 6.30
C PRO A 282 -18.00 6.52 5.39
N ALA A 283 -18.01 6.73 4.07
CA ALA A 283 -17.44 5.78 3.11
C ALA A 283 -15.92 5.58 3.31
N ALA A 284 -15.19 6.62 3.70
CA ALA A 284 -13.75 6.57 3.93
C ALA A 284 -13.40 5.70 5.15
N ALA A 285 -14.30 5.61 6.14
CA ALA A 285 -14.08 4.79 7.34
C ALA A 285 -13.89 3.30 6.98
N LYS A 286 -14.70 2.77 6.06
CA LYS A 286 -14.58 1.37 5.63
C LYS A 286 -13.21 1.08 5.02
N GLU A 287 -12.74 1.94 4.10
CA GLU A 287 -11.44 1.78 3.47
C GLU A 287 -10.30 1.94 4.48
N TYR A 288 -10.41 2.91 5.38
CA TYR A 288 -9.45 3.13 6.46
C TYR A 288 -9.28 1.90 7.34
N TYR A 289 -10.37 1.34 7.86
CA TYR A 289 -10.29 0.17 8.74
C TYR A 289 -9.86 -1.10 8.01
N THR A 290 -10.20 -1.22 6.72
CA THR A 290 -9.68 -2.31 5.88
C THR A 290 -8.15 -2.23 5.80
N LYS A 291 -7.61 -1.05 5.46
CA LYS A 291 -6.15 -0.82 5.40
C LYS A 291 -5.48 -1.00 6.75
N LEU A 292 -6.07 -0.49 7.83
CA LEU A 292 -5.56 -0.64 9.20
C LEU A 292 -5.49 -2.11 9.60
N ASN A 293 -6.53 -2.89 9.34
CA ASN A 293 -6.56 -4.31 9.66
C ASN A 293 -5.48 -5.08 8.89
N SER A 294 -5.36 -4.85 7.58
CA SER A 294 -4.29 -5.46 6.77
C SER A 294 -2.90 -5.08 7.29
N PHE A 295 -2.68 -3.81 7.67
CA PHE A 295 -1.42 -3.37 8.24
C PHE A 295 -1.13 -4.03 9.59
N ASN A 296 -2.11 -4.11 10.49
CA ASN A 296 -1.93 -4.76 11.79
C ASN A 296 -1.61 -6.25 11.63
N LEU A 297 -2.22 -6.94 10.67
CA LEU A 297 -1.89 -8.32 10.34
C LEU A 297 -0.44 -8.44 9.83
N GLU A 298 0.01 -7.53 8.95
CA GLU A 298 1.40 -7.51 8.48
C GLU A 298 2.40 -7.27 9.62
N VAL A 299 2.11 -6.32 10.51
CA VAL A 299 2.95 -6.01 11.68
C VAL A 299 3.03 -7.22 12.61
N GLU A 300 1.90 -7.85 12.89
CA GLU A 300 1.86 -9.02 13.76
C GLU A 300 2.53 -10.24 13.13
N GLU A 301 2.35 -10.46 11.82
CA GLU A 301 3.10 -11.50 11.11
C GLU A 301 4.61 -11.27 11.23
N GLN A 302 5.08 -10.03 11.06
CA GLN A 302 6.48 -9.70 11.20
C GLN A 302 6.99 -9.89 12.63
N ARG A 303 6.20 -9.50 13.65
CA ARG A 303 6.54 -9.74 15.07
C ARG A 303 6.71 -11.23 15.37
N LEU A 304 5.76 -12.06 14.93
CA LEU A 304 5.81 -13.51 15.10
C LEU A 304 6.99 -14.14 14.35
N ARG A 305 7.31 -13.63 13.16
CA ARG A 305 8.50 -14.04 12.42
C ARG A 305 9.78 -13.75 13.21
N ASP A 306 9.89 -12.57 13.82
CA ASP A 306 11.07 -12.20 14.60
C ASP A 306 11.19 -13.02 15.88
N LEU A 307 10.06 -13.31 16.55
CA LEU A 307 9.99 -14.24 17.68
C LEU A 307 10.52 -15.63 17.31
N ILE A 308 10.02 -16.20 16.20
CA ILE A 308 10.43 -17.52 15.73
C ILE A 308 11.89 -17.52 15.27
N ARG A 309 12.36 -16.47 14.59
CA ARG A 309 13.77 -16.32 14.19
C ARG A 309 14.70 -16.41 15.40
N ALA A 310 14.34 -15.76 16.50
CA ALA A 310 15.13 -15.76 17.72
C ALA A 310 15.18 -17.15 18.39
N ALA A 311 14.11 -17.94 18.25
CA ALA A 311 13.99 -19.27 18.84
C ALA A 311 14.76 -20.37 18.09
N ILE A 312 15.03 -20.16 16.79
CA ILE A 312 15.69 -21.18 15.95
C ILE A 312 17.19 -21.22 16.27
N PRO A 313 17.77 -22.42 16.53
CA PRO A 313 19.18 -22.54 16.81
C PRO A 313 20.09 -21.95 15.71
N ILE A 314 21.05 -21.13 16.11
CA ILE A 314 22.09 -20.58 15.23
C ILE A 314 23.18 -21.63 15.04
N GLY A 315 23.68 -21.76 13.80
CA GLY A 315 24.71 -22.76 13.48
C GLY A 315 24.26 -24.20 13.77
N HIS A 316 25.13 -24.98 14.40
CA HIS A 316 24.93 -26.39 14.76
C HIS A 316 25.03 -26.64 16.28
N GLU A 317 25.01 -25.59 17.09
CA GLU A 317 25.36 -25.63 18.53
C GLU A 317 24.42 -26.52 19.38
N SER A 318 23.24 -26.87 18.86
CA SER A 318 22.29 -27.81 19.49
C SER A 318 22.03 -29.07 18.67
N PHE A 319 22.82 -29.36 17.64
CA PHE A 319 22.66 -30.57 16.85
C PHE A 319 23.24 -31.79 17.58
N THR A 320 22.45 -32.86 17.68
CA THR A 320 22.91 -34.18 18.12
C THR A 320 22.71 -35.21 17.00
N GLN A 321 23.55 -36.24 16.93
CA GLN A 321 23.37 -37.30 15.93
C GLN A 321 22.11 -38.15 16.19
N ASP A 322 21.57 -38.09 17.41
CA ASP A 322 20.41 -38.85 17.88
C ASP A 322 19.06 -38.20 17.55
N ILE A 323 19.00 -37.31 16.55
CA ILE A 323 17.74 -36.73 16.09
C ILE A 323 16.83 -37.84 15.58
N LYS A 324 15.65 -37.92 16.19
CA LYS A 324 14.57 -38.85 15.85
C LYS A 324 14.24 -38.76 14.36
N GLN A 325 14.43 -39.87 13.65
CA GLN A 325 14.07 -39.97 12.25
C GLN A 325 12.56 -40.18 12.09
N PRO A 326 11.92 -39.55 11.09
CA PRO A 326 10.51 -39.78 10.84
C PRO A 326 10.28 -41.20 10.32
N LEU A 327 9.16 -41.81 10.68
CA LEU A 327 8.68 -43.01 10.00
C LEU A 327 8.33 -42.64 8.56
N ILE A 328 9.01 -43.25 7.58
CA ILE A 328 8.79 -42.97 6.16
C ILE A 328 7.70 -43.90 5.63
N ILE A 329 6.67 -43.32 5.02
CA ILE A 329 5.61 -44.03 4.31
C ILE A 329 5.68 -43.64 2.84
N ILE A 330 5.91 -44.62 1.97
CA ILE A 330 5.96 -44.40 0.52
C ILE A 330 4.54 -44.47 -0.05
N LYS A 331 4.11 -43.43 -0.76
CA LYS A 331 2.82 -43.42 -1.45
C LYS A 331 2.84 -44.45 -2.58
N ALA A 332 1.78 -45.26 -2.68
CA ALA A 332 1.60 -46.18 -3.79
C ALA A 332 1.57 -45.41 -5.12
N LEU A 333 2.31 -45.89 -6.13
CA LEU A 333 2.19 -45.35 -7.48
C LEU A 333 0.75 -45.60 -7.98
N PRO A 334 0.08 -44.61 -8.59
CA PRO A 334 -1.18 -44.87 -9.27
C PRO A 334 -0.94 -45.93 -10.36
N SER A 335 -1.70 -47.02 -10.31
CA SER A 335 -1.45 -48.29 -11.03
C SER A 335 -1.61 -48.23 -12.56
N ASN A 336 -1.53 -47.05 -13.19
CA ASN A 336 -1.87 -46.85 -14.61
C ASN A 336 -0.67 -46.53 -15.52
N VAL A 337 0.57 -46.86 -15.15
CA VAL A 337 1.71 -46.72 -16.06
C VAL A 337 2.53 -48.02 -16.10
N VAL A 338 2.12 -48.94 -16.98
CA VAL A 338 3.00 -49.98 -17.53
C VAL A 338 3.33 -49.55 -18.96
N PRO A 339 4.60 -49.35 -19.34
CA PRO A 339 4.97 -49.18 -20.74
C PRO A 339 4.79 -50.51 -21.47
N GLN A 340 3.98 -50.54 -22.53
CA GLN A 340 3.96 -51.66 -23.48
C GLN A 340 5.35 -51.77 -24.13
N ILE A 341 6.12 -52.79 -23.72
CA ILE A 341 7.30 -53.21 -24.46
C ILE A 341 6.79 -53.96 -25.69
N SER A 342 7.18 -53.44 -26.85
CA SER A 342 6.89 -53.96 -28.18
C SER A 342 7.38 -55.40 -28.34
N MET A 343 6.47 -56.33 -28.67
CA MET A 343 6.79 -57.70 -29.03
C MET A 343 6.70 -57.86 -30.56
N GLU A 344 7.61 -57.22 -31.29
CA GLU A 344 7.87 -57.51 -32.70
C GLU A 344 9.14 -58.36 -32.83
N MET A 345 8.99 -59.67 -32.64
CA MET A 345 9.92 -60.70 -33.09
C MET A 345 9.13 -62.00 -33.26
N LEU A 346 8.14 -62.01 -34.16
CA LEU A 346 7.68 -63.23 -34.83
C LEU A 346 6.91 -62.88 -36.12
N ASN A 347 7.60 -62.26 -37.09
CA ASN A 347 7.13 -62.24 -38.46
C ASN A 347 7.80 -63.37 -39.23
N SER A 348 7.06 -64.44 -39.48
CA SER A 348 7.31 -65.40 -40.55
C SER A 348 5.99 -66.05 -40.93
N GLY A 349 5.40 -65.63 -42.04
CA GLY A 349 4.49 -66.49 -42.79
C GLY A 349 3.11 -65.93 -43.15
N ILE A 350 3.05 -65.30 -44.33
CA ILE A 350 2.02 -65.50 -45.36
C ILE A 350 0.58 -65.03 -45.05
N GLY A 351 0.22 -63.92 -45.69
CA GLY A 351 -0.83 -63.91 -46.73
C GLY A 351 -2.30 -63.62 -46.33
N GLY A 352 -2.82 -62.51 -46.86
CA GLY A 352 -4.19 -62.47 -47.43
C GLY A 352 -5.27 -61.69 -46.67
N LEU A 353 -5.49 -60.42 -47.09
CA LEU A 353 -6.74 -59.66 -47.35
C LEU A 353 -8.01 -59.78 -46.43
N PRO A 354 -8.88 -58.73 -46.41
CA PRO A 354 -9.80 -58.33 -45.32
C PRO A 354 -11.28 -58.69 -45.70
N PRO A 355 -12.43 -58.11 -45.23
CA PRO A 355 -12.63 -56.78 -44.61
C PRO A 355 -13.92 -56.54 -43.73
N LEU A 356 -14.23 -55.24 -43.52
CA LEU A 356 -15.56 -54.56 -43.36
C LEU A 356 -16.12 -54.34 -41.91
N ILE A 357 -16.29 -53.07 -41.48
CA ILE A 357 -17.57 -52.27 -41.41
C ILE A 357 -18.21 -52.38 -40.00
N THR A 358 -18.70 -51.39 -39.25
CA THR A 358 -19.24 -50.02 -39.46
C THR A 358 -19.35 -49.30 -38.10
N SER A 359 -19.26 -47.97 -38.08
CA SER A 359 -19.84 -47.06 -37.05
C SER A 359 -21.36 -46.85 -37.32
N PRO A 360 -22.09 -45.84 -36.78
CA PRO A 360 -21.97 -44.98 -35.57
C PRO A 360 -23.35 -44.81 -34.83
N LEU A 361 -23.45 -43.94 -33.81
CA LEU A 361 -24.37 -42.78 -33.72
C LEU A 361 -24.72 -42.34 -32.28
N THR A 362 -24.69 -41.02 -32.10
CA THR A 362 -25.18 -40.14 -31.02
C THR A 362 -26.61 -39.63 -31.38
N PRO A 363 -27.21 -38.58 -30.77
CA PRO A 363 -27.55 -38.14 -29.38
C PRO A 363 -29.11 -37.81 -29.33
N PRO A 364 -29.71 -36.73 -28.75
CA PRO A 364 -29.39 -35.72 -27.67
C PRO A 364 -30.57 -35.33 -26.70
N GLY A 365 -30.33 -34.36 -25.79
CA GLY A 365 -31.28 -33.26 -25.37
C GLY A 365 -31.80 -33.24 -23.91
N SER A 366 -31.37 -32.32 -23.01
CA SER A 366 -31.97 -31.00 -22.61
C SER A 366 -33.26 -31.09 -21.75
N SER A 367 -33.60 -30.31 -20.71
CA SER A 367 -33.10 -29.11 -20.01
C SER A 367 -34.06 -28.76 -18.83
N SER A 368 -33.55 -28.10 -17.77
CA SER A 368 -34.15 -27.02 -16.92
C SER A 368 -35.50 -27.15 -16.18
N GLY A 369 -35.53 -26.72 -14.90
CA GLY A 369 -36.68 -25.99 -14.31
C GLY A 369 -36.91 -26.12 -12.79
N ASN A 370 -36.72 -25.01 -12.04
CA ASN A 370 -37.33 -24.69 -10.72
C ASN A 370 -38.42 -23.61 -10.97
N PRO A 371 -39.43 -23.30 -10.10
CA PRO A 371 -39.30 -22.99 -8.66
C PRO A 371 -40.50 -23.35 -7.71
N SER A 372 -40.36 -23.00 -6.41
CA SER A 372 -41.25 -23.04 -5.20
C SER A 372 -42.69 -22.45 -5.36
N PRO A 373 -43.63 -22.35 -4.36
CA PRO A 373 -43.55 -22.46 -2.86
C PRO A 373 -44.80 -23.08 -2.11
N GLY A 374 -44.81 -23.13 -0.75
CA GLY A 374 -46.07 -23.18 0.04
C GLY A 374 -46.12 -23.94 1.40
N SER A 375 -46.18 -23.16 2.50
CA SER A 375 -46.82 -23.32 3.84
C SER A 375 -47.44 -24.64 4.36
N SER A 376 -47.22 -24.93 5.66
CA SER A 376 -48.20 -24.89 6.78
C SER A 376 -48.03 -25.97 7.90
N ASP A 377 -48.09 -25.46 9.13
CA ASP A 377 -48.30 -25.99 10.49
C ASP A 377 -48.83 -27.43 10.72
N SER A 378 -48.34 -28.10 11.78
CA SER A 378 -49.12 -28.36 13.02
C SER A 378 -48.45 -29.36 14.00
N THR A 379 -48.77 -29.14 15.27
CA THR A 379 -48.35 -29.68 16.59
C THR A 379 -48.78 -31.11 16.96
N SER A 380 -48.03 -31.79 17.86
CA SER A 380 -48.48 -32.80 18.88
C SER A 380 -47.25 -33.57 19.43
N SER A 381 -46.68 -33.31 20.63
CA SER A 381 -47.05 -33.72 22.01
C SER A 381 -47.03 -35.24 22.35
N LEU A 382 -46.25 -35.56 23.41
CA LEU A 382 -46.40 -36.59 24.46
C LEU A 382 -45.88 -38.05 24.30
N ALA A 383 -44.68 -38.27 24.88
CA ALA A 383 -44.33 -39.27 25.94
C ALA A 383 -44.46 -40.81 25.66
N PRO A 384 -44.04 -41.72 26.57
CA PRO A 384 -42.68 -42.27 26.63
C PRO A 384 -42.58 -43.83 26.65
N SER A 385 -41.33 -44.34 26.55
CA SER A 385 -40.84 -45.70 26.94
C SER A 385 -41.29 -46.90 26.05
N PRO A 386 -40.58 -48.06 25.99
CA PRO A 386 -39.64 -48.62 26.98
C PRO A 386 -38.28 -49.12 26.44
N SER A 387 -37.38 -49.38 27.40
CA SER A 387 -36.11 -50.09 27.26
C SER A 387 -36.25 -51.45 26.57
N PRO A 388 -35.14 -51.97 26.00
CA PRO A 388 -34.81 -53.35 26.30
C PRO A 388 -33.34 -53.58 26.65
N LEU A 389 -33.19 -54.35 27.73
CA LEU A 389 -32.26 -55.48 27.85
C LEU A 389 -30.76 -55.21 27.76
N SER A 390 -30.21 -55.15 28.97
CA SER A 390 -28.85 -55.49 29.36
C SER A 390 -28.30 -56.74 28.64
N LEU A 391 -27.24 -56.56 27.85
CA LEU A 391 -26.25 -57.60 27.61
C LEU A 391 -24.94 -57.17 28.28
N SER A 392 -24.60 -57.90 29.34
CA SER A 392 -23.29 -57.92 29.98
C SER A 392 -22.21 -58.34 28.98
N SER A 393 -21.11 -57.60 28.93
CA SER A 393 -19.87 -57.96 28.25
C SER A 393 -18.67 -57.42 29.05
N PRO A 394 -17.49 -58.05 28.89
CA PRO A 394 -16.67 -58.48 30.01
C PRO A 394 -15.70 -57.42 30.51
N THR A 395 -15.31 -57.60 31.76
CA THR A 395 -14.27 -56.91 32.52
C THR A 395 -13.04 -56.59 31.66
N SER A 396 -12.90 -55.32 31.28
CA SER A 396 -11.67 -54.78 30.72
C SER A 396 -10.64 -54.61 31.85
N GLY A 397 -9.52 -55.32 31.72
CA GLY A 397 -8.32 -55.06 32.50
C GLY A 397 -7.77 -53.65 32.26
N PRO A 398 -6.74 -53.23 33.01
CA PRO A 398 -6.27 -51.85 32.99
C PRO A 398 -5.72 -51.53 31.59
N LEU A 399 -6.38 -50.59 30.89
CA LEU A 399 -5.84 -49.97 29.70
C LEU A 399 -4.55 -49.25 30.10
N THR A 400 -3.43 -49.82 29.70
CA THR A 400 -2.14 -49.15 29.63
C THR A 400 -2.33 -47.86 28.83
N THR A 401 -2.23 -46.73 29.51
CA THR A 401 -2.21 -45.40 28.91
C THR A 401 -1.03 -45.36 27.95
N PHE A 402 -1.27 -45.54 26.64
CA PHE A 402 -0.26 -45.27 25.65
C PHE A 402 0.14 -43.78 25.77
N PRO A 403 1.42 -43.44 25.84
CA PRO A 403 1.84 -42.05 25.85
C PRO A 403 1.29 -41.38 24.59
N ASN A 404 0.63 -40.23 24.76
CA ASN A 404 0.14 -39.45 23.64
C ASN A 404 1.29 -39.23 22.65
N PRO A 405 1.11 -39.54 21.35
CA PRO A 405 2.18 -39.44 20.37
C PRO A 405 2.75 -38.02 20.38
N THR A 406 4.08 -37.91 20.49
CA THR A 406 4.75 -36.62 20.42
C THR A 406 4.63 -36.08 19.01
N PRO A 407 4.65 -34.76 18.78
CA PRO A 407 4.63 -34.22 17.42
C PRO A 407 5.74 -34.79 16.52
N ALA A 408 6.88 -35.20 17.09
CA ALA A 408 7.97 -35.84 16.37
C ALA A 408 7.67 -37.28 15.89
N ASP A 409 6.57 -37.92 16.34
CA ASP A 409 6.15 -39.27 15.94
C ASP A 409 5.36 -39.31 14.63
N ALA A 410 4.91 -38.16 14.12
CA ALA A 410 4.12 -38.15 12.89
C ALA A 410 4.92 -38.77 11.73
N PRO A 411 4.29 -39.59 10.86
CA PRO A 411 4.97 -40.15 9.70
C PRO A 411 5.24 -39.08 8.63
N LEU A 412 6.22 -39.36 7.78
CA LEU A 412 6.56 -38.58 6.60
C LEU A 412 6.07 -39.33 5.36
N LEU A 413 5.15 -38.74 4.62
CA LEU A 413 4.68 -39.28 3.34
C LEU A 413 5.62 -38.82 2.22
N LEU A 414 6.19 -39.79 1.49
CA LEU A 414 7.05 -39.54 0.33
C LEU A 414 6.45 -40.18 -0.91
N ASP A 415 6.53 -39.49 -2.03
CA ASP A 415 6.23 -40.12 -3.32
C ASP A 415 7.27 -41.20 -3.63
N ALA A 416 6.82 -42.32 -4.19
CA ALA A 416 7.74 -43.32 -4.73
C ALA A 416 8.60 -42.71 -5.85
N LEU A 417 9.88 -43.13 -5.88
CA LEU A 417 10.76 -42.85 -7.00
C LEU A 417 10.42 -43.79 -8.17
N PRO A 418 10.55 -43.33 -9.43
CA PRO A 418 10.23 -44.16 -10.60
C PRO A 418 11.19 -45.35 -10.76
N ARG A 419 12.41 -45.26 -10.22
CA ARG A 419 13.38 -46.35 -10.16
C ARG A 419 14.31 -46.21 -8.94
N THR A 420 14.98 -47.29 -8.57
CA THR A 420 15.91 -47.32 -7.44
C THR A 420 17.19 -46.53 -7.76
N PRO A 421 17.61 -45.59 -6.89
CA PRO A 421 18.88 -44.90 -7.06
C PRO A 421 20.11 -45.83 -7.12
N PRO A 422 21.08 -45.59 -8.02
CA PRO A 422 22.26 -46.45 -8.19
C PRO A 422 23.21 -46.50 -6.99
N VAL A 423 23.10 -45.55 -6.05
CA VAL A 423 23.85 -45.60 -4.80
C VAL A 423 22.87 -45.51 -3.63
N ALA A 424 22.75 -46.60 -2.87
CA ALA A 424 22.08 -46.64 -1.58
C ALA A 424 22.92 -45.89 -0.53
N ARG A 425 23.22 -44.60 -0.76
CA ARG A 425 23.67 -43.75 0.35
C ARG A 425 22.46 -43.56 1.24
N PRO A 426 22.51 -44.00 2.51
CA PRO A 426 21.44 -43.70 3.44
C PRO A 426 21.28 -42.17 3.47
N THR A 427 20.04 -41.69 3.49
CA THR A 427 19.71 -40.34 3.95
C THR A 427 20.05 -40.25 5.44
N ARG A 428 21.34 -40.32 5.80
CA ARG A 428 21.80 -39.96 7.13
C ARG A 428 21.41 -38.51 7.38
N SER A 429 21.20 -38.17 8.65
CA SER A 429 20.98 -36.82 9.17
C SER A 429 22.10 -35.90 8.70
N GLN A 430 21.99 -35.37 7.48
CA GLN A 430 22.94 -34.41 6.95
C GLN A 430 22.72 -33.13 7.73
N LEU A 431 23.79 -32.57 8.29
CA LEU A 431 23.75 -31.24 8.84
C LEU A 431 23.25 -30.27 7.77
N PRO A 432 22.45 -29.25 8.14
CA PRO A 432 22.13 -28.17 7.22
C PRO A 432 23.43 -27.51 6.76
N PRO A 433 23.48 -27.00 5.51
CA PRO A 433 24.62 -26.25 5.03
C PRO A 433 25.04 -25.18 6.05
N HIS A 434 26.34 -25.06 6.33
CA HIS A 434 26.86 -24.07 7.30
C HIS A 434 26.43 -22.63 6.97
N ASN A 435 26.16 -22.35 5.69
CA ASN A 435 25.71 -21.06 5.18
C ASN A 435 24.17 -20.96 5.03
N MET A 436 23.38 -21.88 5.60
CA MET A 436 21.93 -21.79 5.54
C MET A 436 21.44 -20.56 6.32
N SER A 437 20.81 -19.62 5.62
CA SER A 437 20.27 -18.41 6.22
C SER A 437 19.14 -18.72 7.20
N ILE A 438 18.96 -17.85 8.19
CA ILE A 438 17.86 -17.97 9.16
C ILE A 438 16.49 -17.95 8.48
N ASP A 439 16.33 -17.18 7.40
CA ASP A 439 15.10 -17.16 6.61
C ASP A 439 14.84 -18.50 5.91
N ALA A 440 15.88 -19.20 5.43
CA ALA A 440 15.73 -20.54 4.88
C ALA A 440 15.30 -21.56 5.96
N LYS A 441 15.80 -21.41 7.19
CA LYS A 441 15.36 -22.22 8.34
C LYS A 441 13.89 -21.95 8.69
N MET A 442 13.53 -20.67 8.79
CA MET A 442 12.15 -20.21 8.98
C MET A 442 11.18 -20.76 7.94
N HIS A 443 11.52 -20.66 6.65
CA HIS A 443 10.70 -21.20 5.58
C HIS A 443 10.52 -22.71 5.71
N CYS A 444 11.56 -23.43 6.12
CA CYS A 444 11.47 -24.85 6.36
C CYS A 444 10.50 -25.15 7.53
N ILE A 445 10.60 -24.44 8.66
CA ILE A 445 9.65 -24.60 9.77
C ILE A 445 8.21 -24.30 9.34
N GLY A 446 7.97 -23.18 8.68
CA GLY A 446 6.63 -22.79 8.21
C GLY A 446 6.04 -23.80 7.22
N ARG A 447 6.89 -24.39 6.35
CA ARG A 447 6.47 -25.41 5.38
C ARG A 447 5.98 -26.70 6.02
N TRP A 448 6.47 -27.04 7.21
CA TRP A 448 6.17 -28.28 7.91
C TRP A 448 5.20 -28.13 9.07
N THR A 449 4.87 -26.91 9.48
CA THR A 449 4.01 -26.66 10.64
C THR A 449 2.56 -26.48 10.20
N GLY A 450 1.63 -27.20 10.83
CA GLY A 450 0.19 -27.00 10.78
C GLY A 450 -0.34 -26.51 12.13
N PHE A 451 -1.57 -25.98 12.15
CA PHE A 451 -2.24 -25.50 13.36
C PHE A 451 -3.57 -26.19 13.56
N THR A 452 -3.82 -26.69 14.76
CA THR A 452 -5.16 -27.14 15.16
C THR A 452 -6.10 -25.94 15.30
N PRO A 453 -7.44 -26.13 15.30
CA PRO A 453 -8.38 -25.05 15.59
C PRO A 453 -8.13 -24.34 16.92
N SER A 454 -7.54 -25.03 17.90
CA SER A 454 -7.14 -24.49 19.21
C SER A 454 -5.75 -23.82 19.20
N GLY A 455 -5.18 -23.51 18.03
CA GLY A 455 -3.87 -22.85 17.92
C GLY A 455 -2.65 -23.72 18.24
N LYS A 456 -2.82 -25.00 18.61
CA LYS A 456 -1.68 -25.88 18.90
C LYS A 456 -0.93 -26.25 17.59
N PRO A 457 0.38 -26.01 17.49
CA PRO A 457 1.17 -26.41 16.32
C PRO A 457 1.34 -27.94 16.26
N TYR A 458 1.38 -28.47 15.05
CA TYR A 458 1.68 -29.88 14.77
C TYR A 458 2.50 -29.99 13.48
N ILE A 459 3.17 -31.13 13.27
CA ILE A 459 3.96 -31.36 12.06
C ILE A 459 3.10 -32.00 10.97
N LEU A 460 3.17 -31.47 9.76
CA LEU A 460 2.41 -31.98 8.62
C LEU A 460 3.01 -33.30 8.11
N LEU A 461 2.16 -34.18 7.57
CA LEU A 461 2.61 -35.43 6.96
C LEU A 461 3.35 -35.19 5.64
N GLU A 462 2.99 -34.08 4.97
CA GLU A 462 3.55 -33.63 3.70
C GLU A 462 3.93 -32.16 3.81
N PRO A 463 5.01 -31.72 3.13
CA PRO A 463 5.37 -30.32 3.16
C PRO A 463 4.36 -29.50 2.35
N ARG A 464 4.01 -28.30 2.83
CA ARG A 464 3.18 -27.37 2.05
C ARG A 464 3.83 -27.01 0.72
N ASP A 465 2.99 -26.71 -0.26
CA ASP A 465 3.42 -26.18 -1.54
C ASP A 465 4.01 -24.79 -1.40
N LYS A 466 4.92 -24.45 -2.32
CA LYS A 466 5.63 -23.16 -2.29
C LYS A 466 4.72 -21.94 -2.39
N ALA A 467 3.58 -22.08 -3.04
CA ALA A 467 2.57 -21.02 -3.10
C ALA A 467 1.79 -20.85 -1.78
N GLU A 468 1.76 -21.86 -0.91
CA GLU A 468 0.91 -21.89 0.27
C GLU A 468 1.63 -21.51 1.58
N TYR A 469 2.96 -21.53 1.61
CA TYR A 469 3.74 -21.22 2.82
C TYR A 469 4.38 -19.83 2.82
N THR A 470 4.22 -19.03 1.76
CA THR A 470 4.75 -17.65 1.71
C THR A 470 4.00 -16.71 2.65
N THR A 471 2.70 -16.95 2.85
CA THR A 471 1.88 -16.32 3.88
C THR A 471 1.87 -17.27 5.08
N PHE A 472 2.57 -16.91 6.14
CA PHE A 472 2.71 -17.83 7.24
C PHE A 472 1.45 -17.79 8.09
N LYS A 473 0.72 -18.92 8.15
CA LYS A 473 -0.51 -19.07 8.93
C LYS A 473 -0.32 -19.08 10.45
N TRP A 474 0.74 -18.44 10.97
CA TRP A 474 0.93 -18.29 12.42
C TRP A 474 -0.21 -17.46 13.02
N LEU A 475 -0.69 -16.45 12.28
CA LEU A 475 -1.82 -15.61 12.66
C LEU A 475 -3.16 -16.35 12.73
N ASP A 476 -3.31 -17.44 11.98
CA ASP A 476 -4.55 -18.21 11.94
C ASP A 476 -4.67 -19.19 13.11
N GLY A 477 -3.54 -19.51 13.77
CA GLY A 477 -3.52 -20.32 14.97
C GLY A 477 -3.60 -19.41 16.19
N GLU A 478 -4.53 -19.66 17.11
CA GLU A 478 -4.58 -19.01 18.44
C GLU A 478 -3.40 -19.42 19.35
N ALA A 479 -2.21 -19.66 18.78
CA ALA A 479 -1.01 -20.08 19.47
C ALA A 479 -0.44 -18.91 20.28
N THR A 480 -0.05 -19.15 21.53
CA THR A 480 0.69 -18.14 22.31
C THR A 480 2.14 -18.05 21.85
N ASP A 481 2.78 -16.91 22.13
CA ASP A 481 4.20 -16.66 21.84
C ASP A 481 5.09 -17.78 22.39
N GLU A 482 4.85 -18.23 23.64
CA GLU A 482 5.64 -19.28 24.28
C GLU A 482 5.50 -20.62 23.57
N VAL A 483 4.30 -20.92 23.05
CA VAL A 483 4.05 -22.16 22.30
C VAL A 483 4.81 -22.14 20.98
N LEU A 484 4.83 -21.00 20.29
CA LEU A 484 5.53 -20.84 19.01
C LEU A 484 7.05 -20.86 19.18
N GLU A 485 7.57 -20.18 20.19
CA GLU A 485 9.00 -20.17 20.53
C GLU A 485 9.47 -21.59 20.88
N LYS A 486 8.73 -22.26 21.77
CA LYS A 486 9.02 -23.65 22.14
C LYS A 486 8.95 -24.58 20.94
N TRP A 487 7.91 -24.45 20.11
CA TRP A 487 7.78 -25.26 18.89
C TRP A 487 8.97 -25.07 17.95
N ALA A 488 9.37 -23.83 17.68
CA ALA A 488 10.48 -23.53 16.79
C ALA A 488 11.82 -24.07 17.30
N SER A 489 12.07 -23.92 18.61
CA SER A 489 13.32 -24.37 19.24
C SER A 489 13.42 -25.90 19.29
N GLU A 490 12.35 -26.60 19.66
CA GLU A 490 12.33 -28.07 19.82
C GLU A 490 12.21 -28.81 18.48
N MET A 491 11.44 -28.28 17.52
CA MET A 491 11.10 -29.02 16.31
C MET A 491 12.03 -28.76 15.13
N TRP A 492 12.93 -27.77 15.20
CA TRP A 492 13.83 -27.41 14.10
C TRP A 492 14.56 -28.61 13.52
N TRP A 493 15.21 -29.41 14.37
CA TRP A 493 16.02 -30.54 13.94
C TRP A 493 15.19 -31.70 13.38
N VAL A 494 14.00 -31.95 13.96
CA VAL A 494 13.04 -32.96 13.47
C VAL A 494 12.53 -32.58 12.09
N ILE A 495 12.19 -31.30 11.90
CA ILE A 495 11.74 -30.74 10.63
C ILE A 495 12.86 -30.81 9.59
N TRP A 496 14.09 -30.50 9.97
CA TRP A 496 15.24 -30.58 9.08
C TRP A 496 15.49 -32.02 8.59
N ALA A 497 15.41 -33.01 9.49
CA ALA A 497 15.53 -34.43 9.10
C ALA A 497 14.50 -34.82 8.03
N ARG A 498 13.26 -34.37 8.17
CA ARG A 498 12.19 -34.56 7.16
C ARG A 498 12.53 -33.86 5.85
N GLN A 499 13.03 -32.63 5.91
CA GLN A 499 13.42 -31.86 4.74
C GLN A 499 14.56 -32.52 3.96
N VAL A 500 15.49 -33.21 4.62
CA VAL A 500 16.57 -33.97 3.96
C VAL A 500 15.98 -35.09 3.09
N HIS A 501 15.01 -35.86 3.60
CA HIS A 501 14.35 -36.93 2.86
C HIS A 501 13.57 -36.41 1.63
N ILE A 502 12.78 -35.34 1.80
CA ILE A 502 12.08 -34.70 0.66
C ILE A 502 13.08 -34.20 -0.39
N SER A 503 14.18 -33.57 0.05
CA SER A 503 15.21 -33.05 -0.86
C SER A 503 15.94 -34.18 -1.59
N TYR A 504 16.13 -35.33 -0.95
CA TYR A 504 16.69 -36.53 -1.58
C TYR A 504 15.76 -37.06 -2.68
N VAL A 505 14.47 -37.27 -2.37
CA VAL A 505 13.48 -37.74 -3.36
C VAL A 505 13.38 -36.77 -4.53
N GLY A 506 13.23 -35.47 -4.26
CA GLY A 506 13.13 -34.44 -5.30
C GLY A 506 14.42 -34.26 -6.13
N ARG A 507 15.60 -34.59 -5.59
CA ARG A 507 16.84 -34.64 -6.36
C ARG A 507 16.80 -35.80 -7.35
N TRP A 508 16.47 -37.01 -6.88
CA TRP A 508 16.46 -38.20 -7.74
C TRP A 508 15.37 -38.18 -8.80
N LYS A 509 14.17 -37.68 -8.49
CA LYS A 509 13.13 -37.46 -9.51
C LYS A 509 13.65 -36.63 -10.68
N ARG A 510 14.28 -35.48 -10.39
CA ARG A 510 14.89 -34.61 -11.42
C ARG A 510 16.05 -35.26 -12.15
N THR A 511 16.83 -36.11 -11.50
CA THR A 511 17.91 -36.87 -12.15
C THR A 511 17.33 -37.86 -13.14
N PHE A 512 16.34 -38.67 -12.74
CA PHE A 512 15.70 -39.64 -13.62
C PHE A 512 14.99 -38.98 -14.79
N GLU A 513 14.26 -37.89 -14.57
CA GLU A 513 13.64 -37.10 -15.65
C GLU A 513 14.67 -36.60 -16.68
N LYS A 514 15.88 -36.24 -16.25
CA LYS A 514 16.95 -35.82 -17.16
C LYS A 514 17.55 -36.97 -17.93
N GLU A 515 17.74 -38.11 -17.27
CA GLU A 515 18.22 -39.35 -17.91
C GLU A 515 17.21 -39.83 -18.97
N ASP A 516 15.92 -39.85 -18.65
CA ASP A 516 14.86 -40.27 -19.57
C ASP A 516 14.82 -39.36 -20.80
N LYS A 517 14.88 -38.03 -20.60
CA LYS A 517 14.99 -37.04 -21.69
C LYS A 517 16.28 -37.15 -22.50
N ALA A 518 17.34 -37.73 -21.96
CA ALA A 518 18.60 -37.95 -22.68
C ALA A 518 18.55 -39.23 -23.51
N ILE A 519 17.75 -40.22 -23.12
CA ILE A 519 17.51 -41.45 -23.88
C ILE A 519 16.55 -41.21 -25.05
N GLU A 520 15.59 -40.28 -24.90
CA GLU A 520 14.64 -39.88 -25.95
C GLU A 520 15.27 -39.03 -27.08
N LYS A 521 16.47 -38.50 -26.88
CA LYS A 521 17.22 -37.69 -27.85
C LYS A 521 18.30 -38.51 -28.53
#